data_AF-A0AAV5BZ92-F1
#
_entry.id   AF-A0AAV5BZ92-F1
#
_cell.length_a   1.000
_cell.length_b   1.000
_cell.length_c   1.000
_cell.angle_alpha   90.00
_cell.angle_beta   90.00
_cell.angle_gamma   90.00
#
_symmetry.space_group_name_H-M   'P 1'
#
loop_
_entity.id
_entity.type
_entity.pdbx_description
1 polymer ?
#
loop_
_entity_poly.entity_id
_entity_poly.type
_entity_poly.pdbx_seq_one_letter_code
_entity_poly.pdbx_strand_id
1 'polypeptide(L)'
;MDTINSSHSYAIGGTSAGEFWTDPKRLAQALSTENEESCTTFNMLKISRNLFRWRKSIEYADYYERALINGVLSIQRGSDPGVMIYMLPQAPGRSKATNSQSSKLNVRIPSWTSVDGAKATLNDKDLGSLSPGSFLSITKLWNSGDHLLLHLPISLRTEAIKAIPSDDRPEYASLLAVLFGPFVLAGLSTGDWNTKGGNISANSDWISAVPSSYNSQLMTFTQVSNGKTYILSSANGSLTMQVKPEVDGTDTAIHATFRAHTQDSTELHEFYSTTIEGTSMLVEPFDLPGTVITNNLTQST
;
A
#
# COMPACT_ATOMS: atom_id res chain seq x y z
N MET A 1 -13.60 -17.16 13.20
CA MET A 1 -12.79 -16.55 12.13
C MET A 1 -13.65 -16.29 10.90
N ASP A 2 -14.35 -17.30 10.41
CA ASP A 2 -15.13 -17.24 9.17
C ASP A 2 -16.21 -16.13 9.22
N THR A 3 -16.96 -16.01 10.32
CA THR A 3 -17.90 -14.89 10.53
C THR A 3 -17.21 -13.54 10.51
N ILE A 4 -16.10 -13.37 11.25
CA ILE A 4 -15.39 -12.09 11.30
C ILE A 4 -14.85 -11.71 9.91
N ASN A 5 -14.17 -12.63 9.23
CA ASN A 5 -13.60 -12.39 7.90
C ASN A 5 -14.68 -12.09 6.86
N SER A 6 -15.86 -12.71 6.96
CA SER A 6 -16.95 -12.53 5.98
C SER A 6 -17.88 -11.35 6.27
N SER A 7 -17.90 -10.79 7.49
CA SER A 7 -18.87 -9.73 7.83
C SER A 7 -18.38 -8.60 8.73
N HIS A 8 -17.25 -8.72 9.43
CA HIS A 8 -16.79 -7.71 10.40
C HIS A 8 -15.37 -7.20 10.16
N SER A 9 -14.72 -7.61 9.06
CA SER A 9 -13.37 -7.14 8.70
C SER A 9 -13.41 -6.09 7.61
N TYR A 10 -12.71 -4.98 7.83
CA TYR A 10 -12.44 -3.94 6.84
C TYR A 10 -11.33 -4.36 5.86
N ALA A 11 -11.06 -3.51 4.86
CA ALA A 11 -10.11 -3.80 3.79
C ALA A 11 -8.67 -3.98 4.31
N ILE A 12 -8.25 -3.25 5.35
CA ILE A 12 -6.91 -3.39 5.94
C ILE A 12 -6.80 -4.61 6.88
N GLY A 13 -7.89 -5.37 7.07
CA GLY A 13 -7.93 -6.62 7.81
C GLY A 13 -8.20 -6.51 9.32
N GLY A 14 -8.18 -5.29 9.88
CA GLY A 14 -8.68 -5.05 11.22
C GLY A 14 -10.21 -5.11 11.27
N THR A 15 -10.71 -5.02 12.49
CA THR A 15 -12.12 -5.26 12.85
C THR A 15 -12.47 -4.36 14.02
N SER A 16 -13.76 -4.24 14.31
CA SER A 16 -14.32 -3.42 15.41
C SER A 16 -14.37 -1.91 15.11
N ALA A 17 -15.26 -1.24 15.82
CA ALA A 17 -15.45 0.20 15.82
C ALA A 17 -15.82 0.62 17.24
N GLY A 18 -15.10 1.57 17.83
CA GLY A 18 -15.26 1.95 19.24
C GLY A 18 -15.11 0.77 20.19
N GLU A 19 -14.19 -0.17 19.89
CA GLU A 19 -13.96 -1.43 20.64
C GLU A 19 -15.07 -2.49 20.57
N PHE A 20 -16.14 -2.29 19.80
CA PHE A 20 -17.22 -3.27 19.63
C PHE A 20 -17.32 -3.79 18.20
N TRP A 21 -17.82 -5.02 18.04
CA TRP A 21 -18.32 -5.48 16.74
C TRP A 21 -19.75 -4.99 16.55
N THR A 22 -19.96 -4.21 15.50
CA THR A 22 -21.27 -3.74 15.06
C THR A 22 -21.97 -4.81 14.23
N ASP A 23 -23.18 -4.51 13.76
CA ASP A 23 -23.98 -5.45 13.00
C ASP A 23 -23.22 -6.04 11.79
N PRO A 24 -23.34 -7.36 11.55
CA PRO A 24 -22.61 -8.04 10.50
C PRO A 24 -22.90 -7.41 9.13
N LYS A 25 -21.85 -7.11 8.37
CA LYS A 25 -21.92 -6.48 7.03
C LYS A 25 -22.63 -5.11 7.05
N ARG A 26 -22.56 -4.38 8.16
CA ARG A 26 -22.94 -2.95 8.26
C ARG A 26 -21.76 -2.05 8.63
N LEU A 27 -20.56 -2.43 8.16
CA LEU A 27 -19.29 -1.77 8.49
C LEU A 27 -19.27 -0.28 8.13
N ALA A 28 -19.96 0.12 7.05
CA ALA A 28 -20.02 1.51 6.61
C ALA A 28 -20.63 2.47 7.66
N GLN A 29 -21.59 2.00 8.47
CA GLN A 29 -22.24 2.82 9.51
C GLN A 29 -21.32 3.13 10.68
N ALA A 30 -20.32 2.28 10.87
CA ALA A 30 -19.42 2.35 12.00
C ALA A 30 -18.15 3.13 11.66
N LEU A 31 -18.02 3.64 10.42
CA LEU A 31 -16.84 4.39 9.98
C LEU A 31 -16.66 5.65 10.82
N SER A 32 -15.53 5.72 11.52
CA SER A 32 -15.15 6.78 12.43
C SER A 32 -13.64 6.80 12.62
N THR A 33 -13.14 7.74 13.43
CA THR A 33 -11.73 7.76 13.84
C THR A 33 -11.36 6.65 14.82
N GLU A 34 -12.33 5.85 15.29
CA GLU A 34 -12.15 4.79 16.30
C GLU A 34 -12.35 3.37 15.72
N ASN A 35 -12.15 3.20 14.42
CA ASN A 35 -12.15 1.87 13.80
C ASN A 35 -10.85 1.11 14.04
N GLU A 36 -10.97 -0.22 14.03
CA GLU A 36 -9.82 -1.13 13.90
C GLU A 36 -8.79 -1.05 15.02
N GLU A 37 -9.27 -1.20 16.25
CA GLU A 37 -8.41 -1.25 17.43
C GLU A 37 -7.29 -2.30 17.26
N SER A 38 -6.05 -1.86 17.45
CA SER A 38 -4.84 -2.64 17.17
C SER A 38 -4.76 -3.96 17.94
N CYS A 39 -5.21 -4.00 19.20
CA CYS A 39 -5.19 -5.22 20.01
C CYS A 39 -6.14 -6.29 19.45
N THR A 40 -7.27 -5.87 18.89
CA THR A 40 -8.20 -6.76 18.22
C THR A 40 -7.53 -7.40 17.00
N THR A 41 -6.84 -6.61 16.16
CA THR A 41 -6.06 -7.12 15.01
C THR A 41 -4.96 -8.10 15.43
N PHE A 42 -4.21 -7.80 16.49
CA PHE A 42 -3.17 -8.68 17.01
C PHE A 42 -3.70 -10.04 17.50
N ASN A 43 -4.83 -10.05 18.22
CA ASN A 43 -5.46 -11.29 18.67
C ASN A 43 -6.03 -12.10 17.50
N MET A 44 -6.58 -11.42 16.48
CA MET A 44 -7.04 -12.06 15.25
C MET A 44 -5.90 -12.72 14.46
N LEU A 45 -4.70 -12.13 14.44
CA LEU A 45 -3.51 -12.78 13.89
C LEU A 45 -3.18 -14.07 14.65
N LYS A 46 -3.16 -14.06 15.99
CA LYS A 46 -2.91 -15.28 16.79
C LYS A 46 -3.92 -16.39 16.48
N ILE A 47 -5.20 -16.05 16.38
CA ILE A 47 -6.27 -17.00 16.03
C ILE A 47 -6.03 -17.54 14.62
N SER A 48 -5.80 -16.66 13.64
CA SER A 48 -5.54 -17.05 12.25
C SER A 48 -4.33 -18.00 12.13
N ARG A 49 -3.22 -17.70 12.81
CA ARG A 49 -2.03 -18.59 12.85
C ARG A 49 -2.36 -19.97 13.43
N ASN A 50 -3.13 -20.05 14.50
CA ASN A 50 -3.51 -21.32 15.10
C ASN A 50 -4.45 -22.12 14.19
N LEU A 51 -5.45 -21.46 13.59
CA LEU A 51 -6.35 -22.09 12.62
C LEU A 51 -5.62 -22.57 11.37
N PHE A 52 -4.64 -21.79 10.88
CA PHE A 52 -3.78 -22.21 9.79
C PHE A 52 -2.98 -23.47 10.13
N ARG A 53 -2.40 -23.56 11.33
CA ARG A 53 -1.68 -24.76 11.79
C ARG A 53 -2.57 -25.99 11.87
N TRP A 54 -3.85 -25.83 12.18
CA TRP A 54 -4.81 -26.93 12.29
C TRP A 54 -5.42 -27.34 10.96
N ARG A 55 -5.94 -26.38 10.20
CA ARG A 55 -6.75 -26.64 9.00
C ARG A 55 -5.94 -26.54 7.71
N LYS A 56 -4.80 -25.84 7.72
CA LYS A 56 -3.96 -25.55 6.55
C LYS A 56 -4.74 -24.87 5.41
N SER A 57 -5.79 -24.11 5.75
CA SER A 57 -6.61 -23.38 4.78
C SER A 57 -5.98 -22.04 4.43
N ILE A 58 -5.91 -21.72 3.13
CA ILE A 58 -5.19 -20.54 2.63
C ILE A 58 -5.85 -19.21 3.00
N GLU A 59 -7.17 -19.20 3.15
CA GLU A 59 -7.97 -18.05 3.61
C GLU A 59 -7.45 -17.48 4.94
N TYR A 60 -6.91 -18.32 5.84
CA TYR A 60 -6.27 -17.84 7.07
C TYR A 60 -4.92 -17.17 6.80
N ALA A 61 -4.13 -17.71 5.87
CA ALA A 61 -2.88 -17.08 5.45
C ALA A 61 -3.12 -15.76 4.69
N ASP A 62 -4.14 -15.69 3.83
CA ASP A 62 -4.59 -14.45 3.16
C ASP A 62 -4.99 -13.39 4.19
N TYR A 63 -5.83 -13.76 5.17
CA TYR A 63 -6.19 -12.85 6.25
C TYR A 63 -4.97 -12.39 7.03
N TYR A 64 -4.06 -13.31 7.37
CA TYR A 64 -2.88 -13.02 8.18
C TYR A 64 -1.95 -12.04 7.48
N GLU A 65 -1.69 -12.24 6.18
CA GLU A 65 -0.88 -11.32 5.35
C GLU A 65 -1.52 -9.93 5.29
N ARG A 66 -2.83 -9.86 4.98
CA ARG A 66 -3.56 -8.60 4.86
C ARG A 66 -3.57 -7.81 6.17
N ALA A 67 -3.92 -8.46 7.28
CA ALA A 67 -4.00 -7.82 8.59
C ALA A 67 -2.61 -7.45 9.15
N LEU A 68 -1.58 -8.26 8.89
CA LEU A 68 -0.22 -7.94 9.31
C LEU A 68 0.33 -6.73 8.54
N ILE A 69 0.25 -6.76 7.21
CA ILE A 69 0.82 -5.72 6.34
C ILE A 69 0.09 -4.40 6.50
N ASN A 70 -1.25 -4.41 6.50
CA ASN A 70 -2.02 -3.18 6.46
C ASN A 70 -2.51 -2.74 7.84
N GLY A 71 -2.91 -3.69 8.70
CA GLY A 71 -3.42 -3.39 10.03
C GLY A 71 -2.34 -3.25 11.10
N VAL A 72 -1.24 -4.01 11.02
CA VAL A 72 -0.19 -4.00 12.07
C VAL A 72 0.99 -3.09 11.72
N LEU A 73 1.55 -3.17 10.51
CA LEU A 73 2.71 -2.34 10.14
C LEU A 73 2.38 -0.84 10.09
N SER A 74 1.12 -0.47 9.83
CA SER A 74 0.67 0.94 9.79
C SER A 74 0.62 1.63 11.15
N ILE A 75 0.64 0.87 12.26
CA ILE A 75 0.54 1.42 13.63
C ILE A 75 1.87 2.08 14.06
N GLN A 76 2.97 1.79 13.39
CA GLN A 76 4.28 2.32 13.73
C GLN A 76 4.55 3.64 13.00
N ARG A 77 4.59 4.76 13.74
CA ARG A 77 5.10 6.04 13.23
C ARG A 77 6.63 6.07 13.31
N GLY A 78 7.29 6.37 12.18
CA GLY A 78 8.74 6.58 12.12
C GLY A 78 9.57 5.38 11.64
N SER A 79 10.87 5.59 11.50
CA SER A 79 11.83 4.66 10.89
C SER A 79 12.56 3.74 11.87
N ASP A 80 12.35 3.89 13.18
CA ASP A 80 13.11 3.14 14.19
C ASP A 80 12.54 1.72 14.39
N PRO A 81 13.25 0.66 13.99
CA PRO A 81 12.71 -0.70 14.00
C PRO A 81 12.78 -1.36 15.40
N GLY A 82 11.68 -2.04 15.78
CA GLY A 82 11.63 -2.98 16.91
C GLY A 82 11.60 -4.43 16.40
N VAL A 83 12.78 -5.00 16.17
CA VAL A 83 13.12 -6.27 15.50
C VAL A 83 12.29 -7.51 15.90
N MET A 84 11.97 -8.39 14.93
CA MET A 84 11.55 -9.78 15.19
C MET A 84 12.27 -10.78 14.27
N ILE A 85 13.05 -11.71 14.84
CA ILE A 85 13.71 -12.84 14.14
C ILE A 85 13.54 -14.08 15.01
N TYR A 86 13.07 -15.21 14.45
CA TYR A 86 12.73 -16.39 15.26
C TYR A 86 13.90 -17.38 15.45
N MET A 87 14.78 -17.65 14.47
CA MET A 87 16.01 -18.47 14.64
C MET A 87 17.04 -18.25 13.51
N LEU A 88 18.33 -18.11 13.85
CA LEU A 88 19.48 -18.07 12.93
C LEU A 88 20.58 -19.05 13.41
N PRO A 89 21.02 -20.05 12.62
CA PRO A 89 22.21 -20.83 12.96
C PRO A 89 23.48 -20.14 12.45
N GLN A 90 24.42 -19.81 13.35
CA GLN A 90 25.68 -19.13 13.01
C GLN A 90 26.88 -20.09 12.84
N ALA A 91 26.64 -21.35 12.43
CA ALA A 91 27.73 -22.28 12.12
C ALA A 91 27.96 -22.36 10.61
N PRO A 92 29.20 -22.21 10.10
CA PRO A 92 29.50 -22.39 8.68
C PRO A 92 29.08 -23.78 8.19
N GLY A 93 28.32 -23.84 7.10
CA GLY A 93 28.01 -25.08 6.37
C GLY A 93 26.90 -25.98 6.92
N ARG A 94 26.02 -25.51 7.82
CA ARG A 94 24.91 -26.33 8.34
C ARG A 94 23.56 -26.01 7.66
N SER A 95 23.03 -26.99 6.92
CA SER A 95 21.64 -27.03 6.47
C SER A 95 20.76 -27.82 7.45
N LYS A 96 19.48 -27.44 7.59
CA LYS A 96 18.50 -28.22 8.37
C LYS A 96 18.09 -29.46 7.56
N ALA A 97 18.79 -30.57 7.82
CA ALA A 97 18.49 -31.92 7.36
C ALA A 97 18.66 -32.20 5.85
N THR A 98 19.59 -33.09 5.52
CA THR A 98 19.52 -33.89 4.28
C THR A 98 18.56 -35.04 4.54
N ASN A 99 17.28 -34.86 4.24
CA ASN A 99 16.32 -35.95 4.36
C ASN A 99 16.36 -36.77 3.07
N SER A 100 16.66 -38.06 3.15
CA SER A 100 16.57 -39.01 2.02
C SER A 100 15.12 -39.40 1.68
N GLN A 101 14.15 -38.66 2.23
CA GLN A 101 12.73 -38.91 2.07
C GLN A 101 12.07 -37.82 1.24
N SER A 102 11.20 -38.24 0.32
CA SER A 102 10.32 -37.34 -0.42
C SER A 102 9.46 -36.52 0.56
N SER A 103 9.36 -35.22 0.33
CA SER A 103 8.52 -34.32 1.13
C SER A 103 7.71 -33.38 0.24
N LYS A 104 6.54 -32.99 0.76
CA LYS A 104 5.59 -32.12 0.06
C LYS A 104 5.77 -30.67 0.52
N LEU A 105 6.24 -29.82 -0.38
CA LEU A 105 6.21 -28.37 -0.23
C LEU A 105 4.85 -27.85 -0.71
N ASN A 106 4.15 -27.09 0.14
CA ASN A 106 2.94 -26.37 -0.25
C ASN A 106 3.27 -24.87 -0.23
N VAL A 107 3.15 -24.24 -1.39
CA VAL A 107 3.45 -22.83 -1.61
C VAL A 107 2.13 -22.11 -1.81
N ARG A 108 1.88 -21.12 -0.97
CA ARG A 108 0.70 -20.25 -1.08
C ARG A 108 0.76 -19.49 -2.40
N ILE A 109 -0.30 -19.59 -3.21
CA ILE A 109 -0.55 -18.70 -4.35
C ILE A 109 -1.59 -17.67 -3.86
N PRO A 110 -1.18 -16.42 -3.59
CA PRO A 110 -2.07 -15.43 -2.99
C PRO A 110 -3.33 -15.20 -3.81
N SER A 111 -4.45 -14.91 -3.15
CA SER A 111 -5.72 -14.61 -3.84
C SER A 111 -5.68 -13.35 -4.70
N TRP A 112 -4.78 -12.41 -4.38
CA TRP A 112 -4.65 -11.14 -5.10
C TRP A 112 -3.82 -11.22 -6.38
N THR A 113 -3.07 -12.30 -6.62
CA THR A 113 -2.20 -12.39 -7.81
C THR A 113 -3.04 -12.59 -9.07
N SER A 114 -2.67 -11.92 -10.16
CA SER A 114 -3.29 -12.17 -11.47
C SER A 114 -2.95 -13.58 -11.97
N VAL A 115 -3.91 -14.26 -12.60
CA VAL A 115 -3.64 -15.50 -13.36
C VAL A 115 -2.79 -15.23 -14.59
N ASP A 116 -3.00 -14.08 -15.23
CA ASP A 116 -2.20 -13.66 -16.37
C ASP A 116 -0.84 -13.19 -15.88
N GLY A 117 0.21 -13.75 -16.47
CA GLY A 117 1.59 -13.58 -16.05
C GLY A 117 2.05 -14.47 -14.89
N ALA A 118 1.17 -15.00 -14.03
CA ALA A 118 1.59 -15.83 -12.89
C ALA A 118 2.27 -17.13 -13.33
N LYS A 119 3.49 -17.38 -12.84
CA LYS A 119 4.33 -18.50 -13.25
C LYS A 119 5.10 -19.07 -12.07
N ALA A 120 5.35 -20.38 -12.10
CA ALA A 120 6.26 -21.03 -11.18
C ALA A 120 7.18 -21.98 -11.95
N THR A 121 8.47 -21.94 -11.67
CA THR A 121 9.44 -22.89 -12.21
C THR A 121 10.20 -23.58 -11.09
N LEU A 122 10.48 -24.87 -11.25
CA LEU A 122 11.38 -25.63 -10.39
C LEU A 122 12.56 -26.10 -11.22
N ASN A 123 13.76 -25.61 -10.90
CA ASN A 123 14.97 -25.86 -11.67
C ASN A 123 14.75 -25.57 -13.16
N ASP A 124 14.22 -24.37 -13.44
CA ASP A 124 13.86 -23.86 -14.77
C ASP A 124 12.77 -24.61 -15.52
N LYS A 125 12.19 -25.67 -14.92
CA LYS A 125 11.05 -26.38 -15.48
C LYS A 125 9.74 -25.76 -15.01
N ASP A 126 8.90 -25.38 -15.97
CA ASP A 126 7.56 -24.86 -15.72
C ASP A 126 6.70 -25.87 -14.94
N LEU A 127 6.01 -25.36 -13.91
CA LEU A 127 5.07 -26.11 -13.07
C LEU A 127 3.61 -25.96 -13.54
N GLY A 128 3.36 -25.19 -14.60
CA GLY A 128 2.07 -25.00 -15.22
C GLY A 128 1.25 -23.86 -14.61
N SER A 129 -0.03 -23.80 -14.97
CA SER A 129 -0.93 -22.75 -14.53
C SER A 129 -1.13 -22.74 -13.02
N LEU A 130 -1.04 -21.54 -12.43
CA LEU A 130 -1.27 -21.32 -11.01
C LEU A 130 -2.73 -20.94 -10.77
N SER A 131 -3.26 -21.34 -9.62
CA SER A 131 -4.61 -20.96 -9.18
C SER A 131 -4.53 -20.02 -7.97
N PRO A 132 -4.79 -18.71 -8.12
CA PRO A 132 -4.88 -17.77 -7.02
C PRO A 132 -5.82 -18.24 -5.91
N GLY A 133 -5.47 -18.00 -4.66
CA GLY A 133 -6.25 -18.48 -3.52
C GLY A 133 -6.15 -20.00 -3.31
N SER A 134 -5.05 -20.62 -3.73
CA SER A 134 -4.79 -22.05 -3.50
C SER A 134 -3.31 -22.34 -3.14
N PHE A 135 -2.99 -23.62 -2.91
CA PHE A 135 -1.61 -24.06 -2.73
C PHE A 135 -1.04 -24.72 -4.00
N LEU A 136 0.09 -24.21 -4.48
CA LEU A 136 0.98 -24.97 -5.36
C LEU A 136 1.68 -26.05 -4.54
N SER A 137 1.38 -27.31 -4.85
CA SER A 137 1.85 -28.49 -4.14
C SER A 137 2.95 -29.21 -4.92
N ILE A 138 4.16 -29.32 -4.37
CA ILE A 138 5.30 -30.00 -4.99
C ILE A 138 5.77 -31.10 -4.06
N THR A 139 5.70 -32.35 -4.50
CA THR A 139 6.20 -33.52 -3.75
C THR A 139 7.41 -34.09 -4.46
N LYS A 140 8.60 -34.01 -3.84
CA LYS A 140 9.82 -34.63 -4.36
C LYS A 140 10.83 -34.91 -3.25
N LEU A 141 11.91 -35.60 -3.62
CA LEU A 141 13.13 -35.64 -2.84
C LEU A 141 13.90 -34.34 -3.07
N TRP A 142 13.99 -33.49 -2.04
CA TRP A 142 14.60 -32.17 -2.15
C TRP A 142 16.12 -32.24 -2.00
N ASN A 143 16.82 -31.52 -2.88
CA ASN A 143 18.27 -31.37 -2.86
C ASN A 143 18.65 -29.91 -2.56
N SER A 144 19.86 -29.69 -2.06
CA SER A 144 20.36 -28.34 -1.74
C SER A 144 20.46 -27.40 -2.94
N GLY A 145 20.48 -27.93 -4.17
CA GLY A 145 20.49 -27.16 -5.42
C GLY A 145 19.12 -26.98 -6.07
N ASP A 146 18.03 -27.34 -5.39
CA ASP A 146 16.69 -27.08 -5.92
C ASP A 146 16.31 -25.61 -5.78
N HIS A 147 15.88 -25.00 -6.90
CA HIS A 147 15.46 -23.61 -6.98
C HIS A 147 14.00 -23.53 -7.45
N LEU A 148 13.14 -23.04 -6.57
CA LEU A 148 11.76 -22.68 -6.91
C LEU A 148 11.69 -21.18 -7.16
N LEU A 149 11.33 -20.78 -8.38
CA LEU A 149 11.08 -19.39 -8.75
C LEU A 149 9.58 -19.18 -8.90
N LEU A 150 9.06 -18.10 -8.31
CA LEU A 150 7.66 -17.68 -8.42
C LEU A 150 7.62 -16.28 -9.01
N HIS A 151 6.83 -16.12 -10.06
CA HIS A 151 6.44 -14.82 -10.58
C HIS A 151 4.95 -14.63 -10.27
N LEU A 152 4.64 -13.71 -9.36
CA LEU A 152 3.28 -13.42 -8.87
C LEU A 152 2.95 -11.97 -9.20
N PRO A 153 2.33 -11.70 -10.36
CA PRO A 153 2.02 -10.34 -10.79
C PRO A 153 1.10 -9.63 -9.81
N ILE A 154 1.52 -8.43 -9.42
CA ILE A 154 0.76 -7.49 -8.60
C ILE A 154 0.01 -6.55 -9.53
N SER A 155 -1.27 -6.27 -9.23
CA SER A 155 -2.10 -5.35 -9.98
C SER A 155 -2.99 -4.50 -9.08
N LEU A 156 -3.52 -3.42 -9.66
CA LEU A 156 -4.50 -2.57 -9.02
C LEU A 156 -5.87 -3.26 -8.97
N ARG A 157 -6.50 -3.25 -7.81
CA ARG A 157 -7.81 -3.85 -7.58
C ARG A 157 -8.63 -3.01 -6.60
N THR A 158 -9.93 -3.23 -6.60
CA THR A 158 -10.86 -2.59 -5.68
C THR A 158 -11.55 -3.65 -4.81
N GLU A 159 -11.86 -3.30 -3.56
CA GLU A 159 -12.73 -4.09 -2.69
C GLU A 159 -13.88 -3.22 -2.23
N ALA A 160 -15.12 -3.64 -2.51
CA ALA A 160 -16.29 -2.97 -1.97
C ALA A 160 -16.40 -3.19 -0.47
N ILE A 161 -16.90 -2.17 0.25
CA ILE A 161 -17.23 -2.35 1.66
C ILE A 161 -18.29 -3.45 1.79
N LYS A 162 -18.14 -4.31 2.80
CA LYS A 162 -19.07 -5.42 3.01
C LYS A 162 -20.43 -4.89 3.44
N ALA A 163 -21.40 -4.99 2.54
CA ALA A 163 -22.81 -4.70 2.77
C ALA A 163 -23.65 -5.99 2.70
N ILE A 164 -24.82 -6.01 3.35
CA ILE A 164 -25.82 -7.07 3.14
C ILE A 164 -26.54 -6.86 1.79
N PRO A 165 -27.03 -7.91 1.10
CA PRO A 165 -27.82 -7.75 -0.14
C PRO A 165 -29.13 -6.96 0.05
N SER A 166 -29.64 -6.89 1.29
CA SER A 166 -30.78 -6.08 1.69
C SER A 166 -30.38 -4.71 2.22
N ASP A 167 -29.14 -4.28 1.98
CA ASP A 167 -28.70 -2.93 2.33
C ASP A 167 -29.27 -2.01 1.26
N ASP A 168 -30.42 -1.42 1.57
CA ASP A 168 -31.24 -0.56 0.71
C ASP A 168 -30.72 0.87 0.62
N ARG A 169 -29.50 1.11 1.13
CA ARG A 169 -28.86 2.41 1.27
C ARG A 169 -27.86 2.65 0.13
N PRO A 170 -28.26 3.40 -0.92
CA PRO A 170 -27.45 3.55 -2.12
C PRO A 170 -26.15 4.33 -1.89
N GLU A 171 -26.06 5.14 -0.83
CA GLU A 171 -24.92 6.02 -0.56
C GLU A 171 -23.61 5.28 -0.25
N TYR A 172 -23.68 4.03 0.23
CA TYR A 172 -22.50 3.20 0.52
C TYR A 172 -22.23 2.13 -0.54
N ALA A 173 -23.16 1.92 -1.48
CA ALA A 173 -23.02 0.91 -2.53
C ALA A 173 -21.83 1.18 -3.45
N SER A 174 -21.41 2.44 -3.55
CA SER A 174 -20.26 2.89 -4.35
C SER A 174 -18.96 3.02 -3.54
N LEU A 175 -18.93 2.68 -2.25
CA LEU A 175 -17.74 2.83 -1.42
C LEU A 175 -16.75 1.67 -1.66
N LEU A 176 -15.58 2.00 -2.18
CA LEU A 176 -14.52 1.07 -2.56
C LEU A 176 -13.21 1.41 -1.84
N ALA A 177 -12.52 0.39 -1.36
CA ALA A 177 -11.09 0.48 -1.05
C ALA A 177 -10.29 0.18 -2.32
N VAL A 178 -9.17 0.89 -2.52
CA VAL A 178 -8.22 0.63 -3.59
C VAL A 178 -7.03 -0.13 -3.02
N LEU A 179 -6.56 -1.17 -3.73
CA LEU A 179 -5.45 -2.01 -3.32
C LEU A 179 -4.48 -2.25 -4.48
N PHE A 180 -3.19 -2.38 -4.19
CA PHE A 180 -2.16 -2.82 -5.12
C PHE A 180 -1.59 -4.16 -4.61
N GLY A 181 -2.10 -5.28 -5.14
CA GLY A 181 -1.82 -6.61 -4.61
C GLY A 181 -2.29 -6.77 -3.15
N PRO A 182 -1.38 -7.05 -2.19
CA PRO A 182 -1.72 -7.16 -0.77
C PRO A 182 -1.84 -5.81 -0.06
N PHE A 183 -1.41 -4.71 -0.67
CA PHE A 183 -1.34 -3.39 -0.03
C PHE A 183 -2.64 -2.63 -0.25
N VAL A 184 -3.27 -2.16 0.83
CA VAL A 184 -4.34 -1.15 0.74
C VAL A 184 -3.69 0.20 0.50
N LEU A 185 -4.17 0.93 -0.49
CA LEU A 185 -3.71 2.28 -0.79
C LEU A 185 -4.56 3.30 -0.02
N ALA A 186 -3.90 4.34 0.48
CA ALA A 186 -4.55 5.50 1.07
C ALA A 186 -4.06 6.75 0.32
N GLY A 187 -4.98 7.65 0.02
CA GLY A 187 -4.66 8.97 -0.52
C GLY A 187 -4.68 10.00 0.60
N LEU A 188 -3.74 10.93 0.58
CA LEU A 188 -3.90 12.16 1.34
C LEU A 188 -5.03 12.97 0.71
N SER A 189 -6.01 13.37 1.51
CA SER A 189 -7.14 14.18 1.05
C SER A 189 -7.57 15.15 2.14
N THR A 190 -8.08 16.31 1.73
CA THR A 190 -8.69 17.32 2.61
C THR A 190 -10.17 17.04 2.89
N GLY A 191 -10.73 15.96 2.35
CA GLY A 191 -12.12 15.54 2.56
C GLY A 191 -12.53 14.35 1.69
N ASP A 192 -13.83 14.11 1.57
CA ASP A 192 -14.36 13.07 0.70
C ASP A 192 -14.33 13.52 -0.77
N TRP A 193 -13.74 12.69 -1.64
CA TRP A 193 -13.71 12.93 -3.08
C TRP A 193 -14.46 11.84 -3.81
N ASN A 194 -15.43 12.25 -4.62
CA ASN A 194 -16.08 11.36 -5.58
C ASN A 194 -15.22 11.31 -6.85
N THR A 195 -14.97 10.10 -7.36
CA THR A 195 -14.35 9.96 -8.68
C THR A 195 -15.27 10.59 -9.73
N LYS A 196 -14.73 11.42 -10.63
CA LYS A 196 -15.52 11.99 -11.71
C LYS A 196 -15.97 10.85 -12.62
N GLY A 197 -17.29 10.67 -12.76
CA GLY A 197 -17.89 9.65 -13.62
C GLY A 197 -17.56 9.88 -15.09
N GLY A 198 -16.42 9.34 -15.53
CA GLY A 198 -16.07 9.17 -16.93
C GLY A 198 -16.29 7.73 -17.37
N ASN A 199 -16.16 7.46 -18.67
CA ASN A 199 -16.24 6.11 -19.23
C ASN A 199 -15.00 5.30 -18.82
N ILE A 200 -14.98 4.85 -17.58
CA ILE A 200 -13.88 4.12 -16.95
C ILE A 200 -13.94 2.69 -17.47
N SER A 201 -12.88 2.26 -18.16
CA SER A 201 -12.81 0.89 -18.70
C SER A 201 -11.94 -0.01 -17.82
N ALA A 202 -11.01 0.55 -17.03
CA ALA A 202 -10.15 -0.18 -16.11
C ALA A 202 -9.84 0.61 -14.82
N ASN A 203 -9.55 -0.10 -13.73
CA ASN A 203 -9.15 0.52 -12.44
C ASN A 203 -7.91 1.43 -12.57
N SER A 204 -7.02 1.12 -13.52
CA SER A 204 -5.82 1.93 -13.80
C SER A 204 -6.13 3.34 -14.28
N ASP A 205 -7.35 3.59 -14.79
CA ASP A 205 -7.76 4.91 -15.26
C ASP A 205 -7.97 5.90 -14.09
N TRP A 206 -8.01 5.40 -12.85
CA TRP A 206 -8.22 6.22 -11.64
C TRP A 206 -6.93 6.68 -10.98
N ILE A 207 -5.84 5.95 -11.22
CA ILE A 207 -4.60 6.10 -10.45
C ILE A 207 -3.44 6.15 -11.41
N SER A 208 -2.88 7.35 -11.55
CA SER A 208 -1.61 7.55 -12.22
C SER A 208 -0.48 7.29 -11.22
N ALA A 209 0.36 6.31 -11.51
CA ALA A 209 1.56 6.09 -10.72
C ALA A 209 2.49 7.30 -10.86
N VAL A 210 2.91 7.88 -9.73
CA VAL A 210 3.94 8.90 -9.72
C VAL A 210 5.27 8.25 -10.09
N PRO A 211 5.95 8.67 -11.18
CA PRO A 211 7.23 8.09 -11.57
C PRO A 211 8.28 8.25 -10.46
N SER A 212 9.13 7.25 -10.25
CA SER A 212 10.19 7.32 -9.22
C SER A 212 11.18 8.46 -9.47
N SER A 213 11.30 8.95 -10.71
CA SER A 213 12.09 10.12 -11.07
C SER A 213 11.59 11.43 -10.44
N TYR A 214 10.34 11.49 -9.97
CA TYR A 214 9.82 12.68 -9.31
C TYR A 214 10.51 12.93 -7.97
N ASN A 215 10.93 11.88 -7.27
CA ASN A 215 11.53 11.97 -5.95
C ASN A 215 12.83 12.80 -5.93
N SER A 216 13.62 12.75 -7.01
CA SER A 216 14.86 13.52 -7.14
C SER A 216 14.65 15.00 -7.49
N GLN A 217 13.39 15.42 -7.69
CA GLN A 217 13.02 16.76 -8.14
C GLN A 217 12.15 17.50 -7.12
N LEU A 218 11.90 16.89 -5.95
CA LEU A 218 11.10 17.48 -4.89
C LEU A 218 11.91 18.53 -4.11
N MET A 219 11.30 19.69 -3.89
CA MET A 219 11.90 20.81 -3.21
C MET A 219 10.89 21.61 -2.39
N THR A 220 11.39 22.31 -1.37
CA THR A 220 10.62 23.27 -0.58
C THR A 220 11.30 24.62 -0.67
N PHE A 221 10.54 25.65 -1.05
CA PHE A 221 11.04 27.03 -1.06
C PHE A 221 10.94 27.64 0.33
N THR A 222 12.05 28.18 0.82
CA THR A 222 12.13 28.76 2.16
C THR A 222 12.64 30.20 2.12
N GLN A 223 12.20 30.99 3.09
CA GLN A 223 12.70 32.33 3.34
C GLN A 223 13.00 32.48 4.84
N VAL A 224 14.19 32.95 5.18
CA VAL A 224 14.53 33.27 6.57
C VAL A 224 14.40 34.77 6.79
N SER A 225 13.60 35.17 7.78
CA SER A 225 13.40 36.57 8.15
C SER A 225 13.08 36.70 9.64
N ASN A 226 13.71 37.67 10.31
CA ASN A 226 13.53 37.94 11.75
C ASN A 226 13.68 36.69 12.64
N GLY A 227 14.67 35.84 12.33
CA GLY A 227 14.94 34.61 13.08
C GLY A 227 13.91 33.49 12.89
N LYS A 228 12.95 33.65 11.97
CA LYS A 228 11.96 32.63 11.61
C LYS A 228 12.19 32.12 10.19
N THR A 229 11.93 30.84 9.99
CA THR A 229 11.89 30.23 8.66
C THR A 229 10.44 30.20 8.18
N TYR A 230 10.21 30.75 7.01
CA TYR A 230 8.95 30.68 6.29
C TYR A 230 9.08 29.70 5.13
N ILE A 231 8.00 29.01 4.82
CA ILE A 231 7.87 28.07 3.72
C ILE A 231 6.79 28.56 2.76
N LEU A 232 7.04 28.41 1.45
CA LEU A 232 6.00 28.62 0.45
C LEU A 232 5.04 27.43 0.48
N SER A 233 3.75 27.71 0.50
CA SER A 233 2.69 26.70 0.54
C SER A 233 1.65 26.96 -0.53
N SER A 234 1.26 25.89 -1.21
CA SER A 234 0.20 25.86 -2.21
C SER A 234 -1.06 25.25 -1.61
N ALA A 235 -2.11 26.06 -1.46
CA ALA A 235 -3.39 25.60 -0.95
C ALA A 235 -4.54 26.35 -1.65
N ASN A 236 -5.61 25.64 -2.01
CA ASN A 236 -6.80 26.21 -2.65
C ASN A 236 -6.51 27.07 -3.88
N GLY A 237 -5.53 26.69 -4.71
CA GLY A 237 -5.17 27.43 -5.93
C GLY A 237 -4.29 28.67 -5.72
N SER A 238 -3.90 28.97 -4.47
CA SER A 238 -3.10 30.14 -4.11
C SER A 238 -1.78 29.74 -3.43
N LEU A 239 -0.78 30.62 -3.56
CA LEU A 239 0.51 30.50 -2.92
C LEU A 239 0.63 31.49 -1.76
N THR A 240 1.04 30.98 -0.60
CA THR A 240 1.23 31.80 0.61
C THR A 240 2.51 31.43 1.32
N MET A 241 3.17 32.42 1.92
CA MET A 241 4.28 32.17 2.85
C MET A 241 3.71 31.94 4.25
N GLN A 242 4.06 30.82 4.87
CA GLN A 242 3.67 30.51 6.24
C GLN A 242 4.89 30.13 7.07
N VAL A 243 4.79 30.27 8.40
CA VAL A 243 5.88 29.88 9.29
C VAL A 243 6.08 28.37 9.20
N LYS A 244 7.34 27.92 9.08
CA LYS A 244 7.67 26.50 9.08
C LYS A 244 7.19 25.88 10.42
N PRO A 245 6.40 24.79 10.38
CA PRO A 245 6.02 24.06 11.59
C PRO A 245 7.24 23.59 12.39
N GLU A 246 7.12 23.57 13.71
CA GLU A 246 8.17 23.06 14.61
C GLU A 246 8.30 21.53 14.54
N VAL A 247 7.23 20.84 14.12
CA VAL A 247 7.18 19.39 13.95
C VAL A 247 7.08 19.01 12.48
N ASP A 248 7.88 18.02 12.08
CA ASP A 248 7.84 17.46 10.73
C ASP A 248 6.61 16.54 10.53
N GLY A 249 6.29 16.21 9.28
CA GLY A 249 5.21 15.28 8.94
C GLY A 249 3.79 15.84 9.12
N THR A 250 3.64 17.17 9.04
CA THR A 250 2.35 17.87 9.05
C THR A 250 1.78 17.96 7.63
N ASP A 251 0.46 18.19 7.49
CA ASP A 251 -0.18 18.44 6.18
C ASP A 251 0.47 19.62 5.43
N THR A 252 0.98 20.59 6.19
CA THR A 252 1.80 21.69 5.71
C THR A 252 3.02 21.24 4.89
N ALA A 253 3.65 20.11 5.23
CA ALA A 253 4.78 19.58 4.48
C ALA A 253 4.38 19.19 3.06
N ILE A 254 3.18 18.62 2.89
CA ILE A 254 2.67 18.25 1.56
C ILE A 254 2.42 19.50 0.71
N HIS A 255 1.70 20.48 1.24
CA HIS A 255 1.40 21.72 0.53
C HIS A 255 2.64 22.60 0.27
N ALA A 256 3.74 22.38 0.99
CA ALA A 256 5.01 23.07 0.81
C ALA A 256 6.04 22.25 0.00
N THR A 257 5.64 21.11 -0.56
CA THR A 257 6.48 20.30 -1.44
C THR A 257 6.11 20.57 -2.90
N PHE A 258 7.11 20.89 -3.69
CA PHE A 258 6.98 21.19 -5.11
C PHE A 258 7.93 20.32 -5.91
N ARG A 259 7.57 20.03 -7.16
CA ARG A 259 8.48 19.48 -8.16
C ARG A 259 8.92 20.60 -9.09
N ALA A 260 10.22 20.80 -9.27
CA ALA A 260 10.71 21.66 -10.35
C ALA A 260 11.35 20.84 -11.48
N HIS A 261 10.96 21.14 -12.71
CA HIS A 261 11.41 20.41 -13.89
C HIS A 261 11.43 21.31 -15.15
N THR A 262 12.24 20.95 -16.13
CA THR A 262 12.19 21.56 -17.47
C THR A 262 11.02 21.01 -18.29
N GLN A 263 10.65 21.70 -19.36
CA GLN A 263 9.56 21.30 -20.25
C GLN A 263 9.85 19.99 -21.00
N ASP A 264 11.12 19.68 -21.28
CA ASP A 264 11.59 18.41 -21.85
C ASP A 264 12.07 17.48 -20.72
N SER A 265 11.13 16.70 -20.18
CA SER A 265 11.25 15.98 -18.90
C SER A 265 12.14 14.73 -18.90
N THR A 266 12.98 14.49 -19.90
CA THR A 266 13.70 13.21 -20.06
C THR A 266 15.09 13.14 -19.42
N GLU A 267 15.68 14.27 -19.00
CA GLU A 267 17.10 14.30 -18.55
C GLU A 267 17.30 14.60 -17.06
N LEU A 268 16.23 14.79 -16.28
CA LEU A 268 16.34 15.46 -14.98
C LEU A 268 16.66 14.57 -13.77
N HIS A 269 17.48 13.53 -13.96
CA HIS A 269 17.76 12.53 -12.94
C HIS A 269 18.82 12.94 -11.88
N GLU A 270 19.56 14.04 -12.05
CA GLU A 270 20.77 14.31 -11.24
C GLU A 270 21.00 15.78 -10.81
N PHE A 271 19.98 16.48 -10.27
CA PHE A 271 20.13 17.90 -9.88
C PHE A 271 20.65 18.20 -8.48
N TYR A 272 21.11 17.21 -7.72
CA TYR A 272 21.57 17.47 -6.35
C TYR A 272 22.87 18.32 -6.26
N SER A 273 23.53 18.67 -7.39
CA SER A 273 24.80 19.42 -7.35
C SER A 273 25.11 20.35 -8.53
N THR A 274 24.18 20.61 -9.45
CA THR A 274 24.43 21.44 -10.65
C THR A 274 23.67 22.76 -10.61
N THR A 275 24.40 23.87 -10.72
CA THR A 275 23.80 25.20 -10.88
C THR A 275 23.14 25.29 -12.26
N ILE A 276 21.84 25.56 -12.29
CA ILE A 276 21.09 25.80 -13.53
C ILE A 276 20.99 27.32 -13.74
N GLU A 277 21.57 27.84 -14.82
CA GLU A 277 21.46 29.25 -15.20
C GLU A 277 20.80 29.39 -16.58
N GLY A 278 19.85 30.31 -16.71
CA GLY A 278 19.22 30.66 -17.98
C GLY A 278 18.17 29.67 -18.51
N THR A 279 17.86 28.59 -17.78
CA THR A 279 16.83 27.62 -18.17
C THR A 279 15.49 27.94 -17.51
N SER A 280 14.41 27.93 -18.30
CA SER A 280 13.06 28.07 -17.76
C SER A 280 12.61 26.77 -17.10
N MET A 281 12.16 26.88 -15.84
CA MET A 281 11.70 25.75 -15.03
C MET A 281 10.20 25.88 -14.78
N LEU A 282 9.49 24.75 -14.82
CA LEU A 282 8.13 24.61 -14.36
C LEU A 282 8.17 24.18 -12.89
N VAL A 283 7.31 24.79 -12.07
CA VAL A 283 7.13 24.42 -10.67
C VAL A 283 5.72 23.88 -10.49
N GLU A 284 5.61 22.67 -9.98
CA GLU A 284 4.37 21.92 -9.85
C GLU A 284 4.15 21.56 -8.37
N PRO A 285 2.97 21.80 -7.79
CA PRO A 285 2.64 21.32 -6.45
C PRO A 285 2.62 19.78 -6.40
N PHE A 286 3.23 19.19 -5.36
CA PHE A 286 3.32 17.73 -5.24
C PHE A 286 1.95 17.05 -5.08
N ASP A 287 1.01 17.71 -4.43
CA ASP A 287 -0.36 17.25 -4.20
C ASP A 287 -1.30 17.41 -5.40
N LEU A 288 -0.85 18.10 -6.46
CA LEU A 288 -1.64 18.38 -7.67
C LEU A 288 -0.83 18.09 -8.95
N PRO A 289 -0.50 16.82 -9.20
CA PRO A 289 0.26 16.45 -10.38
C PRO A 289 -0.49 16.82 -11.68
N GLY A 290 0.23 17.38 -12.64
CA GLY A 290 -0.26 17.94 -13.89
C GLY A 290 -0.52 19.45 -13.87
N THR A 291 -0.43 20.11 -12.71
CA THR A 291 -0.62 21.57 -12.59
C THR A 291 0.72 22.30 -12.48
N VAL A 292 0.80 23.52 -13.02
CA VAL A 292 2.00 24.36 -12.90
C VAL A 292 1.67 25.71 -12.27
N ILE A 293 2.57 26.19 -11.43
CA ILE A 293 2.55 27.55 -10.91
C ILE A 293 2.90 28.49 -12.07
N THR A 294 1.98 29.39 -12.36
CA THR A 294 2.18 30.43 -13.36
C THR A 294 2.93 31.62 -12.75
N ASN A 295 3.45 32.50 -13.62
CA ASN A 295 4.12 33.74 -13.21
C ASN A 295 3.24 34.67 -12.36
N ASN A 296 1.92 34.50 -12.38
CA ASN A 296 0.99 35.25 -11.53
C ASN A 296 0.84 34.65 -10.12
N LEU A 297 1.67 33.67 -9.76
CA LEU A 297 1.59 32.94 -8.49
C LEU A 297 0.25 32.20 -8.30
N THR A 298 -0.40 31.84 -9.41
CA THR A 298 -1.62 31.03 -9.45
C THR A 298 -1.36 29.70 -10.13
N GLN A 299 -2.10 28.66 -9.75
CA GLN A 299 -2.05 27.36 -10.42
C GLN A 299 -2.73 27.42 -11.79
N SER A 300 -2.18 26.72 -12.78
CA SER A 300 -2.85 26.50 -14.06
C SER A 300 -4.06 25.56 -13.89
N THR A 301 -5.20 25.94 -14.45
CA THR A 301 -6.38 25.07 -14.58
C THR A 301 -6.25 24.06 -15.70
#